data_AF-A0A6A4ZPY1-F1
#
_entry.id   AF-A0A6A4ZPY1-F1
#
_cell.length_a   1.000
_cell.length_b   1.000
_cell.length_c   1.000
_cell.angle_alpha   90.00
_cell.angle_beta   90.00
_cell.angle_gamma   90.00
#
_symmetry.space_group_name_H-M   'P 1'
#
loop_
_entity.id
_entity.type
_entity.pdbx_description
1 polymer ?
#
loop_
_entity_poly.entity_id
_entity_poly.type
_entity_poly.pdbx_seq_one_letter_code
_entity_poly.pdbx_strand_id
1 'polypeptide(L)'
;MERGSIKMEQNASFIEEVYRASKNSPAYQNYFVGKKIVIVLDNAPAHSQTEHRVAAHEDMTLLRLGPYSPMLNPIESCFSVLKAHIKRFLAERTNLLFDRREFHSYLESRMRLLEEAATESLPCITQSLVIREVMFCQRNVEKALNLENMSYGT
;
A
#
# COMPACT_ATOMS: atom_id res chain seq x y z
N MET A 1 16.00 -7.34 -2.69
CA MET A 1 14.64 -7.91 -2.78
C MET A 1 14.72 -9.39 -3.14
N GLU A 2 13.97 -10.26 -2.46
CA GLU A 2 13.84 -11.67 -2.85
C GLU A 2 13.14 -11.77 -4.22
N ARG A 3 13.67 -12.58 -5.13
CA ARG A 3 13.05 -12.86 -6.43
C ARG A 3 11.98 -13.94 -6.26
N GLY A 4 10.71 -13.59 -6.48
CA GLY A 4 9.61 -14.56 -6.51
C GLY A 4 8.24 -13.94 -6.24
N SER A 5 7.17 -14.68 -6.52
CA SER A 5 5.82 -14.32 -6.04
C SER A 5 5.82 -14.30 -4.51
N ILE A 6 5.20 -13.28 -3.91
CA ILE A 6 5.00 -13.24 -2.46
C ILE A 6 4.27 -14.52 -2.05
N LYS A 7 4.94 -15.33 -1.23
CA LYS A 7 4.34 -16.55 -0.68
C LYS A 7 3.26 -16.15 0.33
N MET A 8 2.19 -16.93 0.41
CA MET A 8 1.09 -16.65 1.34
C MET A 8 1.52 -16.54 2.81
N GLU A 9 2.57 -17.27 3.20
CA GLU A 9 3.18 -17.19 4.53
C GLU A 9 3.88 -15.84 4.78
N GLN A 10 4.52 -15.28 3.76
CA GLN A 10 5.12 -13.94 3.82
C GLN A 10 4.05 -12.87 4.01
N ASN A 11 2.88 -13.03 3.37
CA ASN A 11 1.76 -12.10 3.57
C ASN A 11 1.24 -12.14 5.02
N ALA A 12 1.10 -13.32 5.63
CA ALA A 12 0.67 -13.43 7.02
C ALA A 12 1.67 -12.79 8.00
N SER A 13 2.98 -13.03 7.80
CA SER A 13 4.04 -12.35 8.56
C SER A 13 3.98 -10.83 8.40
N PHE A 14 3.78 -10.36 7.17
CA PHE A 14 3.67 -8.92 6.90
C PHE A 14 2.47 -8.27 7.59
N ILE A 15 1.32 -8.95 7.67
CA ILE A 15 0.14 -8.45 8.40
C ILE A 15 0.43 -8.34 9.90
N GLU A 16 1.14 -9.32 10.48
CA GLU A 16 1.58 -9.26 11.89
C GLU A 16 2.55 -8.11 12.13
N GLU A 17 3.47 -7.85 11.20
CA GLU A 17 4.38 -6.70 11.26
C GLU A 17 3.62 -5.37 11.20
N VAL A 18 2.64 -5.23 10.30
CA VAL A 18 1.78 -4.05 10.21
C VAL A 18 0.99 -3.83 11.49
N TYR A 19 0.43 -4.91 12.07
CA TYR A 19 -0.29 -4.85 13.34
C TYR A 19 0.62 -4.33 14.47
N ARG A 20 1.81 -4.93 14.63
CA ARG A 20 2.79 -4.52 15.64
C ARG A 20 3.28 -3.09 15.43
N ALA A 21 3.61 -2.73 14.20
CA ALA A 21 4.04 -1.37 13.86
C ALA A 21 2.94 -0.34 14.17
N SER A 22 1.68 -0.67 13.90
CA SER A 22 0.53 0.18 14.21
C SER A 22 0.39 0.40 15.72
N LYS A 23 0.45 -0.68 16.51
CA LYS A 23 0.44 -0.62 18.00
C LYS A 23 1.58 0.23 18.55
N ASN A 24 2.79 0.09 18.00
CA ASN A 24 3.97 0.79 18.47
C ASN A 24 4.08 2.23 17.96
N SER A 25 3.19 2.65 17.06
CA SER A 25 3.22 4.01 16.54
C SER A 25 2.90 5.06 17.63
N PRO A 26 3.55 6.23 17.62
CA PRO A 26 3.22 7.31 18.55
C PRO A 26 1.76 7.73 18.47
N ALA A 27 1.15 7.69 17.28
CA ALA A 27 -0.27 7.99 17.10
C ALA A 27 -1.15 7.02 17.89
N TYR A 28 -0.87 5.71 17.83
CA TYR A 28 -1.62 4.73 18.59
C TYR A 28 -1.43 4.90 20.10
N GLN A 29 -0.18 5.02 20.54
CA GLN A 29 0.17 5.18 21.95
C GLN A 29 -0.45 6.44 22.58
N ASN A 30 -0.56 7.53 21.82
CA ASN A 30 -1.09 8.79 22.34
C ASN A 30 -2.62 8.90 22.25
N TYR A 31 -3.26 8.28 21.25
CA TYR A 31 -4.65 8.58 20.91
C TYR A 31 -5.57 7.37 20.72
N PHE A 32 -5.04 6.16 20.51
CA PHE A 32 -5.83 4.99 20.13
C PHE A 32 -5.60 3.76 21.03
N VAL A 33 -4.94 3.91 22.18
CA VAL A 33 -4.79 2.84 23.17
C VAL A 33 -6.15 2.25 23.54
N GLY A 34 -6.26 0.92 23.51
CA GLY A 34 -7.50 0.18 23.77
C GLY A 34 -8.50 0.17 22.61
N LYS A 35 -8.22 0.84 21.48
CA LYS A 35 -9.01 0.72 20.25
C LYS A 35 -8.57 -0.48 19.43
N LYS A 36 -9.52 -1.08 18.72
CA LYS A 36 -9.26 -2.15 17.76
C LYS A 36 -8.51 -1.62 16.54
N ILE A 37 -7.57 -2.42 16.04
CA ILE A 37 -6.89 -2.20 14.76
C ILE A 37 -7.67 -2.92 13.66
N VAL A 38 -8.03 -2.20 12.61
CA VAL A 38 -8.73 -2.76 11.46
C VAL A 38 -7.78 -2.73 10.27
N ILE A 39 -7.49 -3.90 9.69
CA ILE A 39 -6.68 -4.03 8.48
C ILE A 39 -7.61 -4.39 7.33
N VAL A 40 -7.63 -3.54 6.32
CA VAL A 40 -8.47 -3.68 5.13
C VAL A 40 -7.65 -4.28 4.00
N LEU A 41 -8.14 -5.37 3.42
CA LEU A 41 -7.51 -6.10 2.33
C LEU A 41 -8.38 -6.00 1.07
N ASP A 42 -7.74 -5.87 -0.08
CA ASP A 42 -8.41 -6.11 -1.35
C ASP A 42 -8.57 -7.62 -1.62
N ASN A 43 -9.07 -7.96 -2.81
CA ASN A 43 -9.30 -9.34 -3.22
C ASN A 43 -8.17 -9.92 -4.09
N ALA A 44 -6.96 -9.37 -4.03
CA ALA A 44 -5.83 -9.89 -4.79
C ALA A 44 -5.52 -11.36 -4.39
N PRO A 45 -5.09 -12.22 -5.32
CA PRO A 45 -4.82 -13.63 -5.04
C PRO A 45 -3.84 -13.86 -3.88
N ALA A 46 -2.88 -12.95 -3.70
CA ALA A 46 -1.90 -12.98 -2.61
C ALA A 46 -2.56 -12.96 -1.22
N HIS A 47 -3.77 -12.41 -1.11
CA HIS A 47 -4.48 -12.31 0.15
C HIS A 47 -5.48 -13.44 0.39
N SER A 48 -5.77 -14.32 -0.57
CA SER A 48 -6.90 -15.28 -0.55
C SER A 48 -7.02 -16.19 0.69
N GLN A 49 -5.97 -16.35 1.50
CA GLN A 49 -5.99 -17.18 2.72
C GLN A 49 -5.51 -16.42 3.97
N THR A 50 -5.50 -15.09 3.94
CA THR A 50 -4.90 -14.26 5.01
C THR A 50 -5.56 -14.53 6.36
N GLU A 51 -6.88 -14.58 6.41
CA GLU A 51 -7.67 -14.78 7.61
C GLU A 51 -7.41 -16.14 8.28
N HIS A 52 -7.04 -17.15 7.51
CA HIS A 52 -6.73 -18.49 8.03
C HIS A 52 -5.30 -18.64 8.53
N ARG A 53 -4.40 -17.72 8.13
CA ARG A 53 -2.95 -17.83 8.39
C ARG A 53 -2.45 -16.81 9.40
N VAL A 54 -3.12 -15.66 9.51
CA VAL A 54 -2.77 -14.62 10.48
C VAL A 54 -3.24 -15.04 11.88
N ALA A 55 -2.41 -14.80 12.89
CA ALA A 55 -2.75 -15.08 14.28
C ALA A 55 -3.98 -14.25 14.70
N ALA A 56 -4.88 -14.86 15.46
CA ALA A 56 -6.02 -14.15 16.02
C ALA A 56 -5.56 -13.23 17.15
N HIS A 57 -5.98 -11.97 17.09
CA HIS A 57 -5.82 -10.99 18.16
C HIS A 57 -7.19 -10.42 18.51
N GLU A 58 -7.54 -10.34 19.80
CA GLU A 58 -8.88 -9.89 20.25
C GLU A 58 -9.23 -8.46 19.81
N ASP A 59 -8.19 -7.65 19.61
CA ASP A 59 -8.24 -6.25 19.23
C ASP A 59 -7.77 -5.99 17.79
N MET A 60 -7.72 -7.03 16.95
CA MET A 60 -7.52 -6.90 15.51
C MET A 60 -8.73 -7.40 14.73
N THR A 61 -9.04 -6.76 13.60
CA THR A 61 -10.07 -7.22 12.67
C THR A 61 -9.57 -7.08 11.24
N LEU A 62 -9.68 -8.16 10.47
CA LEU A 62 -9.41 -8.17 9.04
C LEU A 62 -10.72 -7.93 8.28
N LEU A 63 -10.74 -6.95 7.39
CA LEU A 63 -11.88 -6.66 6.51
C LEU A 63 -11.50 -6.84 5.05
N ARG A 64 -12.47 -7.28 4.25
CA ARG A 64 -12.36 -7.39 2.79
C ARG A 64 -13.14 -6.28 2.12
N LEU A 65 -12.53 -5.67 1.11
CA LEU A 65 -13.26 -4.81 0.20
C LEU A 65 -14.15 -5.62 -0.73
N GLY A 66 -15.24 -5.00 -1.17
CA GLY A 66 -16.02 -5.54 -2.29
C GLY A 66 -15.16 -5.67 -3.55
N PRO A 67 -15.49 -6.61 -4.46
CA PRO A 67 -14.84 -6.67 -5.76
C PRO A 67 -14.89 -5.32 -6.50
N TYR A 68 -13.84 -5.02 -7.26
CA TYR A 68 -13.77 -3.82 -8.10
C TYR A 68 -14.11 -2.50 -7.39
N SER A 69 -13.76 -2.36 -6.11
CA SER A 69 -14.06 -1.18 -5.29
C SER A 69 -12.84 -0.31 -4.95
N PRO A 70 -11.99 0.14 -5.90
CA PRO A 70 -10.79 0.91 -5.58
C PRO A 70 -11.07 2.26 -4.92
N MET A 71 -12.28 2.81 -5.07
CA MET A 71 -12.74 4.05 -4.43
C MET A 71 -12.77 3.93 -2.90
N LEU A 72 -12.88 2.70 -2.41
CA LEU A 72 -12.96 2.36 -1.00
C LEU A 72 -11.59 1.89 -0.47
N ASN A 73 -10.55 1.90 -1.32
CA ASN A 73 -9.19 1.52 -0.95
C ASN A 73 -8.27 2.74 -0.89
N PRO A 74 -8.02 3.35 0.30
CA PRO A 74 -7.27 4.60 0.40
C PRO A 74 -5.82 4.47 -0.08
N ILE A 75 -5.25 3.26 -0.11
CA ILE A 75 -3.89 3.05 -0.58
C ILE A 75 -3.74 3.26 -2.09
N GLU A 76 -4.82 3.10 -2.87
CA GLU A 76 -4.78 3.24 -4.34
C GLU A 76 -4.44 4.66 -4.78
N SER A 77 -5.03 5.66 -4.13
CA SER A 77 -4.71 7.07 -4.38
C SER A 77 -3.29 7.40 -3.92
N CYS A 78 -2.86 6.90 -2.76
CA CYS A 78 -1.49 7.06 -2.28
C CYS A 78 -0.48 6.47 -3.28
N PHE A 79 -0.76 5.27 -3.81
CA PHE A 79 0.06 4.65 -4.85
C PHE A 79 0.05 5.43 -6.15
N SER A 80 -1.06 6.08 -6.51
CA SER A 80 -1.11 6.94 -7.69
C SER A 80 -0.16 8.13 -7.56
N VAL A 81 -0.10 8.76 -6.38
CA VAL A 81 0.88 9.83 -6.07
C VAL A 81 2.31 9.28 -6.14
N LEU A 82 2.61 8.17 -5.45
CA LEU A 82 3.94 7.57 -5.47
C LEU A 82 4.40 7.23 -6.89
N LYS A 83 3.52 6.62 -7.70
CA LYS A 83 3.80 6.29 -9.10
C LYS A 83 4.10 7.53 -9.93
N ALA A 84 3.43 8.65 -9.69
CA ALA A 84 3.71 9.90 -10.40
C ALA A 84 5.13 10.42 -10.09
N HIS A 85 5.54 10.37 -8.82
CA HIS A 85 6.90 10.73 -8.40
C HIS A 85 7.96 9.81 -9.00
N ILE A 86 7.74 8.49 -8.96
CA ILE A 86 8.63 7.50 -9.59
C ILE A 86 8.77 7.77 -11.09
N LYS A 87 7.65 8.00 -11.79
CA LYS A 87 7.65 8.30 -13.24
C LYS A 87 8.46 9.55 -13.54
N ARG A 88 8.32 10.61 -12.73
CA ARG A 88 9.12 11.84 -12.89
C ARG A 88 10.61 11.58 -12.69
N PHE A 89 10.98 10.87 -11.62
CA PHE A 89 12.36 10.52 -11.33
C PHE A 89 13.01 9.76 -12.51
N LEU A 90 12.28 8.79 -13.07
CA LEU A 90 12.74 8.00 -14.21
C LEU A 90 12.82 8.82 -15.50
N ALA A 91 11.86 9.73 -15.74
CA ALA A 91 11.86 10.59 -16.91
C ALA A 91 13.11 11.51 -16.95
N GLU A 92 13.49 12.07 -15.80
CA GLU A 92 14.71 12.87 -15.64
C GLU A 92 16.00 12.06 -15.85
N ARG A 93 15.92 10.73 -15.74
CA ARG A 93 17.05 9.78 -15.83
C ARG A 93 16.86 8.75 -16.94
N THR A 94 16.17 9.14 -18.01
CA THR A 94 15.81 8.22 -19.11
C THR A 94 17.04 7.54 -19.72
N ASN A 95 18.18 8.23 -19.77
CA ASN A 95 19.45 7.67 -20.23
C ASN A 95 19.88 6.42 -19.42
N LEU A 96 19.64 6.42 -18.10
CA LEU A 96 20.01 5.30 -17.22
C LEU A 96 19.17 4.04 -17.47
N LEU A 97 17.99 4.16 -18.08
CA LEU A 97 17.18 2.99 -18.48
C LEU A 97 17.83 2.16 -19.59
N PHE A 98 18.75 2.77 -20.35
CA PHE A 98 19.49 2.14 -21.44
C PHE A 98 20.97 1.99 -21.13
N ASP A 99 21.36 2.24 -19.87
CA ASP A 99 22.72 2.05 -19.38
C ASP A 99 22.80 0.82 -18.47
N ARG A 100 23.73 -0.08 -18.77
CA ARG A 100 24.01 -1.23 -17.91
C ARG A 100 24.68 -0.79 -16.61
N ARG A 101 25.27 0.40 -16.57
CA ARG A 101 26.08 0.92 -15.47
C ARG A 101 27.14 -0.13 -15.09
N GLU A 102 27.41 -0.30 -13.80
CA GLU A 102 28.35 -1.28 -13.26
C GLU A 102 27.76 -2.70 -13.10
N PHE A 103 26.50 -2.92 -13.48
CA PHE A 103 25.80 -4.19 -13.21
C PHE A 103 26.05 -5.26 -14.28
N HIS A 104 25.77 -6.52 -13.94
CA HIS A 104 25.98 -7.65 -14.84
C HIS A 104 24.95 -7.73 -15.97
N SER A 105 23.80 -7.07 -15.83
CA SER A 105 22.75 -7.04 -16.85
C SER A 105 21.95 -5.74 -16.86
N TYR A 106 21.33 -5.41 -18.00
CA TYR A 106 20.38 -4.31 -18.11
C TYR A 106 19.18 -4.47 -17.18
N LEU A 107 18.72 -5.71 -16.99
CA LEU A 107 17.63 -6.01 -16.05
C LEU A 107 18.01 -5.59 -14.63
N GLU A 108 19.19 -5.97 -14.18
CA GLU A 108 19.68 -5.61 -12.86
C GLU A 108 19.85 -4.09 -12.71
N SER A 109 20.47 -3.43 -13.69
CA SER A 109 20.61 -1.95 -13.68
C SER A 109 19.26 -1.25 -13.55
N ARG A 110 18.25 -1.69 -14.31
CA ARG A 110 16.89 -1.14 -14.27
C ARG A 110 16.18 -1.43 -12.95
N MET A 111 16.35 -2.63 -12.40
CA MET A 111 15.81 -2.96 -11.08
C MET A 111 16.38 -2.05 -9.99
N ARG A 112 17.70 -1.81 -10.00
CA ARG A 112 18.34 -0.88 -9.08
C ARG A 112 17.85 0.55 -9.25
N LEU A 113 17.69 1.00 -10.50
CA LEU A 113 17.14 2.33 -10.77
C LEU A 113 15.68 2.46 -10.27
N LEU A 114 14.88 1.40 -10.33
CA LEU A 114 13.53 1.38 -9.77
C LEU A 114 13.53 1.40 -8.24
N GLU A 115 14.46 0.68 -7.60
CA GLU A 115 14.65 0.72 -6.13
C GLU A 115 15.05 2.13 -5.67
N GLU A 116 15.99 2.77 -6.38
CA GLU A 116 16.40 4.16 -6.17
C GLU A 116 15.19 5.10 -6.33
N ALA A 117 14.46 4.99 -7.44
CA ALA A 117 13.28 5.82 -7.71
C ALA A 117 12.21 5.68 -6.63
N ALA A 118 11.94 4.45 -6.16
CA ALA A 118 10.98 4.19 -5.11
C ALA A 118 11.42 4.78 -3.77
N THR A 119 12.71 4.62 -3.42
CA THR A 119 13.29 5.15 -2.17
C THR A 119 13.21 6.67 -2.13
N GLU A 120 13.64 7.33 -3.21
CA GLU A 120 13.63 8.79 -3.33
C GLU A 120 12.20 9.36 -3.39
N SER A 121 11.25 8.58 -3.90
CA SER A 121 9.86 9.00 -4.00
C SER A 121 9.07 8.75 -2.72
N LEU A 122 9.49 7.82 -1.85
CA LEU A 122 8.73 7.41 -0.67
C LEU A 122 8.34 8.56 0.27
N PRO A 123 9.18 9.60 0.49
CA PRO A 123 8.81 10.76 1.30
C PRO A 123 7.57 11.53 0.82
N CYS A 124 7.11 11.34 -0.43
CA CYS A 124 5.85 11.94 -0.90
C CYS A 124 4.61 11.38 -0.17
N ILE A 125 4.71 10.19 0.44
CA ILE A 125 3.65 9.58 1.23
C ILE A 125 3.69 10.18 2.64
N THR A 126 3.00 11.31 2.80
CA THR A 126 2.89 12.00 4.08
C THR A 126 1.65 11.58 4.86
N GLN A 127 1.63 11.83 6.17
CA GLN A 127 0.43 11.61 6.99
C GLN A 127 -0.75 12.44 6.49
N SER A 128 -0.53 13.67 6.04
CA SER A 128 -1.59 14.54 5.50
C SER A 128 -2.18 13.99 4.20
N LEU A 129 -1.34 13.40 3.33
CA LEU A 129 -1.82 12.70 2.13
C LEU A 129 -2.70 11.50 2.52
N VAL A 130 -2.23 10.64 3.42
CA VAL A 130 -2.98 9.45 3.84
C VAL A 130 -4.32 9.86 4.47
N ILE A 131 -4.35 10.87 5.34
CA ILE A 131 -5.59 11.38 5.93
C ILE A 131 -6.54 11.89 4.84
N ARG A 132 -6.04 12.65 3.86
CA ARG A 132 -6.85 13.13 2.73
C ARG A 132 -7.52 11.99 1.98
N GLU A 133 -6.76 10.92 1.69
CA GLU A 133 -7.29 9.77 0.95
C GLU A 133 -8.27 8.92 1.77
N VAL A 134 -8.03 8.77 3.08
CA VAL A 134 -9.00 8.13 3.98
C VAL A 134 -10.32 8.91 4.00
N MET A 135 -10.26 10.25 4.10
CA MET A 135 -11.46 11.10 4.04
C MET A 135 -12.16 11.02 2.68
N PHE A 136 -11.42 10.83 1.58
CA PHE A 136 -12.00 10.58 0.26
C PHE A 136 -12.74 9.24 0.23
N CYS A 137 -12.13 8.15 0.70
CA CYS A 137 -12.78 6.85 0.78
C CYS A 137 -14.04 6.90 1.64
N GLN A 138 -13.99 7.58 2.80
CA GLN A 138 -15.15 7.72 3.69
C GLN A 138 -16.37 8.34 2.99
N ARG A 139 -16.17 9.38 2.17
CA ARG A 139 -17.27 9.98 1.38
C ARG A 139 -17.83 9.02 0.33
N ASN A 140 -16.98 8.15 -0.22
CA ASN A 140 -17.42 7.15 -1.20
C ASN A 140 -18.15 5.97 -0.52
N VAL A 141 -17.89 5.67 0.75
CA VAL A 141 -18.67 4.67 1.50
C VAL A 141 -20.14 5.07 1.56
N GLU A 142 -20.44 6.34 1.86
CA GLU A 142 -21.82 6.85 1.89
C GLU A 142 -22.52 6.70 0.53
N LYS A 143 -21.83 7.06 -0.55
CA LYS A 143 -22.32 6.84 -1.92
C LYS A 143 -22.60 5.37 -2.21
N ALA A 144 -21.70 4.48 -1.78
CA ALA A 144 -21.88 3.04 -1.96
C ALA A 144 -23.13 2.51 -1.23
N LEU A 145 -23.40 3.01 -0.01
CA LEU A 145 -24.61 2.66 0.75
C LEU A 145 -25.88 3.15 0.07
N ASN A 146 -25.83 4.31 -0.59
CA ASN A 146 -26.95 4.89 -1.32
C ASN A 146 -27.10 4.37 -2.76
N LEU A 147 -26.25 3.44 -3.20
CA LEU A 147 -26.18 2.95 -4.58
C LEU A 147 -25.92 4.07 -5.61
N GLU A 148 -25.19 5.09 -5.20
CA GLU A 148 -24.77 6.20 -6.06
C GLU A 148 -23.49 5.87 -6.82
N ASN A 149 -23.34 6.47 -8.00
CA ASN A 149 -22.12 6.35 -8.79
C ASN A 149 -20.93 7.01 -8.06
N MET A 150 -19.84 6.27 -7.92
CA MET A 150 -18.58 6.77 -7.38
C MET A 150 -17.60 7.06 -8.52
N SER A 151 -16.90 8.19 -8.46
CA SER A 151 -15.88 8.58 -9.43
C SER A 151 -14.49 8.13 -8.97
N TYR A 152 -13.73 7.48 -9.85
CA TYR A 152 -12.32 7.15 -9.62
C TYR A 152 -11.40 8.17 -10.28
N GLY A 153 -10.54 8.80 -9.48
CA GLY A 153 -9.57 9.76 -9.99
C GLY A 153 -10.23 11.04 -10.54
N THR A 154 -9.45 12.11 -10.48
CA THR A 154 -9.62 13.33 -11.27
C THR A 154 -8.29 13.58 -11.94
#